data_AF-A0A434I4L1-F1
#
_entry.id   AF-A0A434I4L1-F1
#
_cell.length_a   1.000
_cell.length_b   1.000
_cell.length_c   1.000
_cell.angle_alpha   90.00
_cell.angle_beta   90.00
_cell.angle_gamma   90.00
#
_symmetry.space_group_name_H-M   'P 1'
#
loop_
_entity.id
_entity.type
_entity.pdbx_description
1 polymer ?
#
loop_
_entity_poly.entity_id
_entity_poly.type
_entity_poly.pdbx_seq_one_letter_code
_entity_poly.pdbx_strand_id
1 'polypeptide(L)'
;AIVCGAFHVPALQATRPLKEDQALLKGLARRKSMMTWAPWTGPRLALGFGYGAGVVAPGWCKHLWQTRGQGDASVLWLAKIAAVLRAKGHLVSTASLIEAERLARTLAVIRERPKPGFEELRDAAIAALFNGEALLWALVEAELLLGADVGEIPPDTPLAPLIEDLQRNQKAARLKPEALERELSVDLRSDSGLFRSTLLHRLSVLGVHWGKLTDSGRSRGTFRERWMLSWEPEYAVRLVENLVYGPTIEKAANGRLIQMIGAATSLDAMAALVQGAITANLSEASIAGLAALEERAARSSECLEILTSVPPLADIIRYGEARKTETARLSGLLERLIVEGGIALAYAARDLDAQASTTLVGAMRKADEAISLVEPEQDVLDAWRNGLAAVLDGSRSTALVAGCAAHLLYEAGHLSADAATGLIARRLSPGTPVTEAAGFFEGFFSTAGQRLIYDEGLRGAVDAWLASLDEDAFIAHLPLLRRVFSHLDSMERRRLIEAVLGRAARLPAGLTPTPDGGEAWRRHLERLGPLLMSEAGNG
;
A
#
# COMPACT_ATOMS: atom_id res chain seq x y z
N ALA A 1 -14.77 32.73 34.28
CA ALA A 1 -15.41 32.58 32.96
C ALA A 1 -14.82 31.37 32.27
N ILE A 2 -15.60 30.58 31.52
CA ILE A 2 -15.18 29.36 30.81
C ILE A 2 -15.79 29.40 29.41
N VAL A 3 -15.10 28.89 28.40
CA VAL A 3 -15.67 28.60 27.08
C VAL A 3 -15.88 27.09 27.00
N CYS A 4 -17.13 26.64 26.85
CA CYS A 4 -17.47 25.22 26.81
C CYS A 4 -18.60 24.95 25.82
N GLY A 5 -18.75 23.68 25.42
CA GLY A 5 -19.92 23.22 24.68
C GLY A 5 -21.20 23.31 25.52
N ALA A 6 -22.33 23.57 24.86
CA ALA A 6 -23.62 23.79 25.54
C ALA A 6 -24.02 22.65 26.49
N PHE A 7 -23.66 21.40 26.16
CA PHE A 7 -23.94 20.22 26.99
C PHE A 7 -23.27 20.26 28.37
N HIS A 8 -22.15 20.99 28.51
CA HIS A 8 -21.43 21.10 29.79
C HIS A 8 -21.95 22.23 30.69
N VAL A 9 -22.76 23.16 30.16
CA VAL A 9 -23.23 24.34 30.89
C VAL A 9 -24.03 23.98 32.16
N PRO A 10 -25.00 23.04 32.12
CA PRO A 10 -25.77 22.69 33.32
C PRO A 10 -24.88 22.14 34.45
N ALA A 11 -23.88 21.33 34.08
CA ALA A 11 -22.95 20.76 35.05
C ALA A 11 -22.03 21.83 35.66
N LEU A 12 -21.58 22.80 34.86
CA LEU A 12 -20.73 23.90 35.34
C LEU A 12 -21.50 24.95 36.17
N GLN A 13 -22.82 25.08 35.96
CA GLN A 13 -23.69 25.95 36.74
C GLN A 13 -24.16 25.31 38.06
N ALA A 14 -24.17 23.98 38.13
CA ALA A 14 -24.60 23.26 39.31
C ALA A 14 -23.54 23.34 40.42
N THR A 15 -23.92 23.90 41.57
CA THR A 15 -23.09 23.85 42.78
C THR A 15 -23.40 22.57 43.55
N ARG A 16 -22.45 21.63 43.61
CA ARG A 16 -22.58 20.38 44.38
C ARG A 16 -21.72 20.41 45.64
N PRO A 17 -22.24 20.04 46.82
CA PRO A 17 -21.42 19.94 48.02
C PRO A 17 -20.46 18.76 47.92
N LEU A 18 -19.19 18.96 48.30
CA LEU A 18 -18.14 17.93 48.27
C LEU A 18 -18.55 16.62 48.99
N LYS A 19 -19.41 16.71 50.02
CA LYS A 19 -19.92 15.55 50.77
C LYS A 19 -20.75 14.59 49.89
N GLU A 20 -21.52 15.11 48.94
CA GLU A 20 -22.32 14.29 48.02
C GLU A 20 -21.42 13.52 47.06
N ASP A 21 -20.40 14.18 46.49
CA ASP A 21 -19.40 13.54 45.63
C ASP A 21 -18.62 12.45 46.38
N GLN A 22 -18.19 12.73 47.62
CA GLN A 22 -17.49 11.75 48.45
C GLN A 22 -18.36 10.54 48.77
N ALA A 23 -19.67 10.73 48.95
CA ALA A 23 -20.61 9.64 49.19
C ALA A 23 -20.75 8.74 47.94
N LEU A 24 -20.78 9.32 46.73
CA LEU A 24 -20.82 8.57 45.47
C LEU A 24 -19.55 7.76 45.21
N LEU A 25 -18.39 8.29 45.61
CA LEU A 25 -17.10 7.61 45.41
C LEU A 25 -16.79 6.56 46.48
N LYS A 26 -17.55 6.53 47.57
CA LYS A 26 -17.31 5.62 48.71
C LYS A 26 -17.52 4.16 48.29
N GLY A 27 -16.52 3.32 48.54
CA GLY A 27 -16.58 1.88 48.22
C GLY A 27 -16.07 1.50 46.83
N LEU A 28 -15.72 2.48 45.98
CA LEU A 28 -15.11 2.21 44.68
C LEU A 28 -13.64 1.82 44.81
N ALA A 29 -13.20 0.87 43.99
CA ALA A 29 -11.80 0.45 43.92
C ALA A 29 -10.93 1.58 43.38
N ARG A 30 -9.88 1.95 44.12
CA ARG A 30 -8.92 2.98 43.69
C ARG A 30 -7.95 2.40 42.67
N ARG A 31 -7.73 3.12 41.56
CA ARG A 31 -6.69 2.82 40.57
C ARG A 31 -5.71 3.98 40.47
N LYS A 32 -4.42 3.68 40.44
CA LYS A 32 -3.41 4.69 40.09
C LYS A 32 -3.68 5.14 38.66
N SER A 33 -3.88 6.43 38.49
CA SER A 33 -4.19 7.05 37.20
C SER A 33 -3.20 8.18 36.96
N MET A 34 -2.77 8.35 35.72
CA MET A 34 -1.96 9.49 35.29
C MET A 34 -2.77 10.27 34.25
N MET A 35 -2.75 11.59 34.34
CA MET A 35 -3.40 12.48 33.39
C MET A 35 -2.33 13.32 32.70
N THR A 36 -2.45 13.46 31.39
CA THR A 36 -1.57 14.27 30.54
C THR A 36 -2.42 15.14 29.62
N TRP A 37 -1.81 16.19 29.09
CA TRP A 37 -2.42 17.05 28.09
C TRP A 37 -1.83 16.74 26.72
N ALA A 38 -2.65 16.76 25.68
CA ALA A 38 -2.20 16.70 24.29
C ALA A 38 -2.28 18.10 23.69
N PRO A 39 -1.27 18.58 22.96
CA PRO A 39 -1.33 19.88 22.32
C PRO A 39 -2.21 19.74 21.07
N TRP A 40 -3.20 20.61 20.92
CA TRP A 40 -4.07 20.65 19.75
C TRP A 40 -3.77 21.88 18.92
N THR A 41 -3.79 21.72 17.60
CA THR A 41 -3.76 22.85 16.68
C THR A 41 -5.17 23.39 16.48
N GLY A 42 -5.28 24.68 16.19
CA GLY A 42 -6.56 25.32 15.87
C GLY A 42 -7.37 24.59 14.80
N PRO A 43 -6.78 24.17 13.66
CA PRO A 43 -7.47 23.36 12.65
C PRO A 43 -7.99 22.02 13.17
N ARG A 44 -7.26 21.31 14.03
CA ARG A 44 -7.70 20.03 14.60
C ARG A 44 -8.90 20.15 15.52
N LEU A 45 -9.09 21.31 16.16
CA LEU A 45 -10.27 21.58 17.00
C LEU A 45 -11.55 21.78 16.18
N ALA A 46 -11.44 21.99 14.87
CA ALA A 46 -12.58 22.27 14.01
C ALA A 46 -13.31 21.00 13.58
N LEU A 47 -14.65 21.10 13.49
CA LEU A 47 -15.52 19.98 13.08
C LEU A 47 -15.13 19.42 11.69
N GLY A 48 -14.67 20.27 10.78
CA GLY A 48 -14.29 19.90 9.41
C GLY A 48 -13.01 19.06 9.28
N PHE A 49 -12.24 18.86 10.37
CA PHE A 49 -10.95 18.14 10.36
C PHE A 49 -10.98 16.83 11.16
N GLY A 50 -12.16 16.24 11.33
CA GLY A 50 -12.31 14.86 11.85
C GLY A 50 -12.49 14.75 13.36
N TYR A 51 -12.55 15.86 14.10
CA TYR A 51 -12.97 15.84 15.51
C TYR A 51 -14.50 15.93 15.60
N GLY A 52 -15.17 14.81 15.91
CA GLY A 52 -16.64 14.70 15.90
C GLY A 52 -17.38 15.60 16.91
N ALA A 53 -16.68 16.10 17.93
CA ALA A 53 -17.19 17.13 18.86
C ALA A 53 -16.63 18.53 18.56
N GLY A 54 -16.09 18.72 17.35
CA GLY A 54 -15.35 19.91 16.95
C GLY A 54 -16.17 21.19 16.96
N VAL A 55 -15.45 22.29 17.12
CA VAL A 55 -16.02 23.63 17.20
C VAL A 55 -16.08 24.23 15.80
N VAL A 56 -17.16 24.94 15.47
CA VAL A 56 -17.30 25.59 14.15
C VAL A 56 -16.24 26.68 13.93
N ALA A 57 -15.93 27.45 14.97
CA ALA A 57 -14.95 28.53 14.92
C ALA A 57 -14.00 28.52 16.14
N PRO A 58 -12.97 27.66 16.16
CA PRO A 58 -11.98 27.61 17.24
C PRO A 58 -11.34 28.98 17.55
N GLY A 59 -11.02 29.76 16.51
CA GLY A 59 -10.44 31.10 16.61
C GLY A 59 -11.36 32.11 17.31
N TRP A 60 -12.68 31.98 17.13
CA TRP A 60 -13.67 32.79 17.86
C TRP A 60 -13.71 32.41 19.35
N CYS A 61 -13.69 31.11 19.65
CA CYS A 61 -13.62 30.64 21.04
C CYS A 61 -12.35 31.15 21.76
N LYS A 62 -11.20 31.11 21.08
CA LYS A 62 -9.95 31.69 21.58
C LYS A 62 -10.08 33.20 21.82
N HIS A 63 -10.68 33.93 20.88
CA HIS A 63 -10.92 35.37 21.02
C HIS A 63 -11.76 35.70 22.24
N LEU A 64 -12.88 34.99 22.45
CA LEU A 64 -13.73 35.15 23.62
C LEU A 64 -12.99 34.86 24.94
N TRP A 65 -12.09 33.88 24.94
CA TRP A 65 -11.25 33.58 26.09
C TRP A 65 -10.24 34.70 26.39
N GLN A 66 -9.61 35.25 25.36
CA GLN A 66 -8.62 36.33 25.49
C GLN A 66 -9.27 37.66 25.91
N THR A 67 -10.46 37.95 25.37
CA THR A 67 -11.25 39.15 25.68
C THR A 67 -12.21 38.96 26.86
N ARG A 68 -12.03 37.89 27.65
CA ARG A 68 -12.91 37.58 28.78
C ARG A 68 -12.96 38.76 29.76
N GLY A 69 -14.17 39.18 30.14
CA GLY A 69 -14.38 40.31 31.04
C GLY A 69 -14.34 41.68 30.36
N GLN A 70 -14.11 41.74 29.04
CA GLN A 70 -14.21 42.97 28.25
C GLN A 70 -15.59 43.08 27.57
N GLY A 71 -16.13 44.30 27.50
CA GLY A 71 -17.47 44.57 26.93
C GLY A 71 -17.49 44.72 25.41
N ASP A 72 -16.32 44.80 24.78
CA ASP A 72 -16.07 45.16 23.39
C ASP A 72 -15.54 44.01 22.53
N ALA A 73 -15.72 42.75 22.99
CA ALA A 73 -15.28 41.56 22.26
C ALA A 73 -15.78 41.51 20.81
N SER A 74 -17.01 41.95 20.52
CA SER A 74 -17.52 42.03 19.13
C SER A 74 -16.76 43.04 18.27
N VAL A 75 -16.43 44.21 18.83
CA VAL A 75 -15.67 45.27 18.15
C VAL A 75 -14.26 44.79 17.85
N LEU A 76 -13.60 44.19 18.84
CA LEU A 76 -12.24 43.67 18.70
C LEU A 76 -12.15 42.55 17.65
N TRP A 77 -13.21 41.76 17.50
CA TRP A 77 -13.27 40.75 16.45
C TRP A 77 -13.44 41.34 15.05
N LEU A 78 -14.31 42.34 14.89
CA LEU A 78 -14.45 43.05 13.61
C LEU A 78 -13.15 43.76 13.23
N ALA A 79 -12.43 44.33 14.20
CA ALA A 79 -11.10 44.89 13.99
C ALA A 79 -10.10 43.82 13.50
N LYS A 80 -10.16 42.60 14.05
CA LYS A 80 -9.35 41.46 13.58
C LYS A 80 -9.70 41.06 12.15
N ILE A 81 -10.98 40.99 11.79
CA ILE A 81 -11.43 40.73 10.41
C ILE A 81 -10.88 41.80 9.46
N ALA A 82 -10.99 43.08 9.83
CA ALA A 82 -10.45 44.16 9.02
C ALA A 82 -8.93 44.11 8.88
N ALA A 83 -8.20 43.69 9.90
CA ALA A 83 -6.75 43.52 9.83
C ALA A 83 -6.36 42.43 8.81
N VAL A 84 -7.05 41.28 8.83
CA VAL A 84 -6.82 40.21 7.84
C VAL A 84 -7.16 40.67 6.43
N LEU A 85 -8.27 41.39 6.25
CA LEU A 85 -8.66 41.93 4.94
C LEU A 85 -7.61 42.90 4.38
N ARG A 86 -7.11 43.81 5.23
CA ARG A 86 -6.05 44.75 4.84
C ARG A 86 -4.76 44.02 4.48
N ALA A 87 -4.39 42.97 5.20
CA ALA A 87 -3.22 42.15 4.87
C ALA A 87 -3.35 41.48 3.50
N LYS A 88 -4.57 41.16 3.06
CA LYS A 88 -4.87 40.63 1.72
C LYS A 88 -5.13 41.70 0.65
N GLY A 89 -4.84 42.98 0.96
CA GLY A 89 -4.93 44.08 0.00
C GLY A 89 -6.31 44.73 -0.12
N HIS A 90 -7.28 44.37 0.72
CA HIS A 90 -8.61 44.99 0.72
C HIS A 90 -8.68 46.24 1.58
N LEU A 91 -9.30 47.30 1.05
CA LEU A 91 -9.55 48.54 1.79
C LEU A 91 -10.80 48.38 2.67
N VAL A 92 -10.62 48.52 3.99
CA VAL A 92 -11.74 48.50 4.95
C VAL A 92 -11.83 49.86 5.64
N SER A 93 -12.92 50.58 5.37
CA SER A 93 -13.21 51.88 5.96
C SER A 93 -13.73 51.75 7.40
N THR A 94 -13.50 52.78 8.23
CA THR A 94 -14.06 52.84 9.59
C THR A 94 -15.60 52.87 9.57
N ALA A 95 -16.20 53.52 8.57
CA ALA A 95 -17.65 53.58 8.42
C ALA A 95 -18.25 52.17 8.20
N SER A 96 -17.61 51.34 7.37
CA SER A 96 -18.01 49.95 7.13
C SER A 96 -17.92 49.09 8.39
N LEU A 97 -16.92 49.34 9.25
CA LEU A 97 -16.77 48.64 10.54
C LEU A 97 -17.85 49.03 11.55
N ILE A 98 -18.20 50.31 11.63
CA ILE A 98 -19.30 50.79 12.48
C ILE A 98 -20.63 50.16 12.02
N GLU A 99 -20.86 50.11 10.71
CA GLU A 99 -22.06 49.50 10.15
C GLU A 99 -22.11 47.98 10.39
N ALA A 100 -20.99 47.27 10.24
CA ALA A 100 -20.90 45.85 10.57
C ALA A 100 -21.23 45.59 12.06
N GLU A 101 -20.77 46.45 12.96
CA GLU A 101 -21.05 46.33 14.39
C GLU A 101 -22.54 46.57 14.72
N ARG A 102 -23.11 47.62 14.15
CA ARG A 102 -24.55 47.94 14.26
C ARG A 102 -25.42 46.81 13.71
N LEU A 103 -25.06 46.27 12.55
CA LEU A 103 -25.77 45.16 11.91
C LEU A 103 -25.66 43.88 12.74
N ALA A 104 -24.47 43.53 13.25
CA ALA A 104 -24.30 42.36 14.10
C ALA A 104 -25.15 42.42 15.39
N ARG A 105 -25.26 43.60 16.01
CA ARG A 105 -26.17 43.82 17.16
C ARG A 105 -27.63 43.64 16.77
N THR A 106 -28.03 44.17 15.62
CA THR A 106 -29.40 44.03 15.11
C THR A 106 -29.74 42.56 14.84
N LEU A 107 -28.82 41.82 14.20
CA LEU A 107 -28.97 40.38 13.95
C LEU A 107 -29.06 39.58 15.25
N ALA A 108 -28.29 39.95 16.28
CA ALA A 108 -28.38 39.30 17.58
C ALA A 108 -29.77 39.46 18.20
N VAL A 109 -30.36 40.66 18.13
CA VAL A 109 -31.72 40.92 18.63
C VAL A 109 -32.76 40.11 17.84
N ILE A 110 -32.68 40.10 16.50
CA ILE A 110 -33.59 39.33 15.64
C ILE A 110 -33.51 37.82 15.95
N ARG A 111 -32.33 37.32 16.29
CA ARG A 111 -32.08 35.92 16.63
C ARG A 111 -32.25 35.60 18.11
N GLU A 112 -32.82 36.53 18.88
CA GLU A 112 -33.07 36.39 20.33
C GLU A 112 -31.80 36.03 21.13
N ARG A 113 -30.65 36.54 20.69
CA ARG A 113 -29.36 36.36 21.36
C ARG A 113 -29.08 37.55 22.28
N PRO A 114 -28.53 37.33 23.48
CA PRO A 114 -28.20 38.41 24.42
C PRO A 114 -27.05 39.30 23.92
N LYS A 115 -26.25 38.83 22.95
CA LYS A 115 -25.14 39.55 22.33
C LYS A 115 -24.78 38.91 20.97
N PRO A 116 -24.10 39.63 20.07
CA PRO A 116 -23.60 39.06 18.81
C PRO A 116 -22.69 37.86 19.08
N GLY A 117 -23.03 36.72 18.47
CA GLY A 117 -22.17 35.56 18.37
C GLY A 117 -21.34 35.59 17.08
N PHE A 118 -20.65 34.49 16.82
CA PHE A 118 -19.84 34.32 15.62
C PHE A 118 -20.67 34.47 14.34
N GLU A 119 -21.83 33.82 14.27
CA GLU A 119 -22.70 33.84 13.08
C GLU A 119 -23.20 35.25 12.77
N GLU A 120 -23.61 36.02 13.77
CA GLU A 120 -24.06 37.40 13.58
C GLU A 120 -22.93 38.32 13.09
N LEU A 121 -21.72 38.12 13.62
CA LEU A 121 -20.54 38.89 13.22
C LEU A 121 -20.07 38.50 11.81
N ARG A 122 -20.15 37.22 11.44
CA ARG A 122 -19.85 36.74 10.08
C ARG A 122 -20.81 37.36 9.08
N ASP A 123 -22.11 37.23 9.31
CA ASP A 123 -23.12 37.68 8.36
C ASP A 123 -23.09 39.21 8.20
N ALA A 124 -22.87 39.93 9.30
CA ALA A 124 -22.68 41.38 9.26
C ALA A 124 -21.38 41.77 8.52
N ALA A 125 -20.30 41.02 8.70
CA ALA A 125 -19.06 41.25 7.96
C ALA A 125 -19.26 40.99 6.47
N ILE A 126 -19.93 39.90 6.07
CA ILE A 126 -20.23 39.60 4.66
C ILE A 126 -20.99 40.77 4.02
N ALA A 127 -22.04 41.25 4.69
CA ALA A 127 -22.85 42.35 4.19
C ALA A 127 -22.08 43.69 4.09
N ALA A 128 -21.36 44.07 5.14
CA ALA A 128 -20.79 45.42 5.26
C ALA A 128 -19.31 45.56 4.85
N LEU A 129 -18.55 44.46 4.89
CA LEU A 129 -17.10 44.45 4.60
C LEU A 129 -16.77 43.72 3.27
N PHE A 130 -17.61 42.76 2.86
CA PHE A 130 -17.42 41.99 1.62
C PHE A 130 -18.46 42.34 0.54
N ASN A 131 -19.19 43.45 0.69
CA ASN A 131 -20.23 43.90 -0.25
C ASN A 131 -21.31 42.84 -0.55
N GLY A 132 -21.58 41.94 0.40
CA GLY A 132 -22.54 40.84 0.25
C GLY A 132 -21.98 39.57 -0.39
N GLU A 133 -20.69 39.53 -0.75
CA GLU A 133 -20.09 38.38 -1.43
C GLU A 133 -19.57 37.33 -0.44
N ALA A 134 -20.38 36.30 -0.18
CA ALA A 134 -20.01 35.21 0.73
C ALA A 134 -18.78 34.39 0.25
N LEU A 135 -18.49 34.36 -1.06
CA LEU A 135 -17.30 33.68 -1.58
C LEU A 135 -15.99 34.34 -1.14
N LEU A 136 -15.98 35.66 -0.95
CA LEU A 136 -14.80 36.37 -0.46
C LEU A 136 -14.54 36.11 1.03
N TRP A 137 -15.57 35.77 1.81
CA TRP A 137 -15.38 35.31 3.19
C TRP A 137 -14.57 34.02 3.26
N ALA A 138 -14.79 33.07 2.34
CA ALA A 138 -14.06 31.80 2.29
C ALA A 138 -12.54 32.00 2.15
N LEU A 139 -12.09 33.12 1.55
CA LEU A 139 -10.67 33.45 1.42
C LEU A 139 -10.00 33.83 2.75
N VAL A 140 -10.75 34.30 3.74
CA VAL A 140 -10.22 34.69 5.06
C VAL A 140 -10.65 33.75 6.19
N GLU A 141 -11.65 32.90 5.93
CA GLU A 141 -12.27 32.01 6.89
C GLU A 141 -11.26 31.06 7.56
N ALA A 142 -10.42 30.39 6.78
CA ALA A 142 -9.44 29.44 7.33
C ALA A 142 -8.49 30.13 8.34
N GLU A 143 -8.01 31.32 7.99
CA GLU A 143 -7.06 32.09 8.82
C GLU A 143 -7.73 32.63 10.09
N LEU A 144 -8.96 33.12 9.99
CA LEU A 144 -9.71 33.69 11.11
C LEU A 144 -10.29 32.62 12.06
N LEU A 145 -10.83 31.53 11.51
CA LEU A 145 -11.57 30.52 12.27
C LEU A 145 -10.68 29.39 12.77
N LEU A 146 -9.74 28.93 11.95
CA LEU A 146 -8.86 27.82 12.35
C LEU A 146 -7.59 28.36 13.01
N GLY A 147 -7.00 29.42 12.44
CA GLY A 147 -5.69 29.92 12.84
C GLY A 147 -4.57 28.91 12.57
N ALA A 148 -3.34 29.27 12.94
CA ALA A 148 -2.15 28.43 12.78
C ALA A 148 -1.50 28.02 14.12
N ASP A 149 -2.13 28.40 15.23
CA ASP A 149 -1.53 28.23 16.55
C ASP A 149 -1.55 26.76 16.99
N VAL A 150 -0.48 26.35 17.67
CA VAL A 150 -0.34 25.07 18.34
C VAL A 150 -0.56 25.30 19.84
N GLY A 151 -1.38 24.47 20.48
CA GLY A 151 -1.57 24.50 21.92
C GLY A 151 -0.25 24.24 22.66
N GLU A 152 0.01 25.03 23.71
CA GLU A 152 1.18 24.88 24.55
C GLU A 152 0.85 24.06 25.80
N ILE A 153 1.79 23.24 26.25
CA ILE A 153 1.67 22.43 27.46
C ILE A 153 2.73 22.90 28.47
N PRO A 154 2.37 23.07 29.75
CA PRO A 154 3.34 23.38 30.79
C PRO A 154 4.46 22.33 30.88
N PRO A 155 5.73 22.74 31.09
CA PRO A 155 6.89 21.84 31.08
C PRO A 155 6.87 20.78 32.20
N ASP A 156 6.07 20.99 33.25
CA ASP A 156 5.83 20.07 34.37
C ASP A 156 4.71 19.04 34.10
N THR A 157 4.06 19.09 32.93
CA THR A 157 3.01 18.14 32.58
C THR A 157 3.61 16.74 32.36
N PRO A 158 3.05 15.68 32.99
CA PRO A 158 3.47 14.31 32.74
C PRO A 158 3.40 13.99 31.24
N LEU A 159 4.46 13.41 30.67
CA LEU A 159 4.48 13.02 29.27
C LEU A 159 3.42 11.95 28.98
N ALA A 160 2.88 11.93 27.77
CA ALA A 160 2.00 10.86 27.34
C ALA A 160 2.74 9.51 27.40
N PRO A 161 2.10 8.41 27.87
CA PRO A 161 2.77 7.13 28.10
C PRO A 161 3.58 6.60 26.91
N LEU A 162 3.07 6.76 25.68
CA LEU A 162 3.78 6.34 24.46
C LEU A 162 4.99 7.21 24.12
N ILE A 163 4.98 8.50 24.47
CA ILE A 163 6.14 9.38 24.30
C ILE A 163 7.22 9.02 25.30
N GLU A 164 6.84 8.75 26.56
CA GLU A 164 7.76 8.27 27.59
C GLU A 164 8.37 6.91 27.20
N ASP A 165 7.54 5.97 26.71
CA ASP A 165 8.01 4.68 26.24
C ASP A 165 8.92 4.81 25.01
N LEU A 166 8.60 5.68 24.04
CA LEU A 166 9.49 5.95 22.91
C LEU A 166 10.84 6.48 23.39
N GLN A 167 10.88 7.45 24.31
CA GLN A 167 12.14 7.99 24.84
C GLN A 167 12.98 6.91 25.54
N ARG A 168 12.35 5.99 26.27
CA ARG A 168 13.01 4.82 26.86
C ARG A 168 13.60 3.91 25.78
N ASN A 169 12.81 3.59 24.74
CA ASN A 169 13.26 2.76 23.62
C ASN A 169 14.37 3.43 22.80
N GLN A 170 14.33 4.75 22.58
CA GLN A 170 15.38 5.52 21.91
C GLN A 170 16.71 5.46 22.67
N LYS A 171 16.68 5.63 23.99
CA LYS A 171 17.86 5.48 24.86
C LYS A 171 18.43 4.07 24.79
N ALA A 172 17.58 3.04 24.88
CA ALA A 172 17.99 1.65 24.78
C ALA A 172 18.59 1.30 23.40
N ALA A 173 17.97 1.78 22.32
CA ALA A 173 18.40 1.57 20.95
C ALA A 173 19.65 2.40 20.57
N ARG A 174 19.97 3.43 21.37
CA ARG A 174 20.95 4.48 21.08
C ARG A 174 20.65 5.21 19.77
N LEU A 175 19.36 5.41 19.48
CA LEU A 175 18.89 6.15 18.30
C LEU A 175 18.41 7.53 18.73
N LYS A 176 19.09 8.56 18.22
CA LYS A 176 18.68 9.96 18.42
C LYS A 176 17.72 10.39 17.31
N PRO A 177 16.60 11.06 17.63
CA PRO A 177 15.75 11.68 16.64
C PRO A 177 16.49 12.87 16.01
N GLU A 178 16.71 12.81 14.70
CA GLU A 178 17.41 13.82 13.91
C GLU A 178 16.50 14.16 12.72
N ALA A 179 16.36 15.45 12.42
CA ALA A 179 15.51 15.91 11.32
C ALA A 179 16.13 15.59 9.94
N LEU A 180 17.46 15.63 9.86
CA LEU A 180 18.20 15.27 8.65
C LEU A 180 18.19 13.76 8.42
N GLU A 181 18.13 13.37 7.16
CA GLU A 181 18.20 11.97 6.76
C GLU A 181 19.53 11.36 7.17
N ARG A 182 19.45 10.19 7.83
CA ARG A 182 20.62 9.41 8.24
C ARG A 182 20.43 7.94 7.88
N GLU A 183 21.42 7.37 7.21
CA GLU A 183 21.45 5.94 6.93
C GLU A 183 21.78 5.14 8.19
N LEU A 184 20.99 4.08 8.44
CA LEU A 184 21.23 3.11 9.47
C LEU A 184 21.25 1.71 8.85
N SER A 185 22.41 1.05 8.92
CA SER A 185 22.50 -0.39 8.64
C SER A 185 22.37 -1.18 9.94
N VAL A 186 21.45 -2.14 9.95
CA VAL A 186 21.10 -2.96 11.11
C VAL A 186 21.49 -4.42 10.83
N ASP A 187 22.27 -5.05 11.71
CA ASP A 187 22.57 -6.50 11.66
C ASP A 187 21.60 -7.26 12.56
N LEU A 188 20.72 -8.06 11.96
CA LEU A 188 19.64 -8.78 12.63
C LEU A 188 20.12 -9.92 13.53
N ARG A 189 21.38 -10.36 13.39
CA ARG A 189 21.95 -11.41 14.26
C ARG A 189 22.39 -10.89 15.62
N SER A 190 22.51 -9.56 15.75
CA SER A 190 22.86 -8.93 17.02
C SER A 190 21.59 -8.54 17.77
N ASP A 191 21.55 -8.80 19.08
CA ASP A 191 20.40 -8.41 19.92
C ASP A 191 20.08 -6.91 19.80
N SER A 192 21.12 -6.07 19.73
CA SER A 192 20.96 -4.63 19.53
C SER A 192 20.39 -4.27 18.16
N GLY A 193 20.76 -5.01 17.11
CA GLY A 193 20.24 -4.77 15.78
C GLY A 193 18.80 -5.23 15.65
N LEU A 194 18.50 -6.44 16.14
CA LEU A 194 17.14 -6.96 16.21
C LEU A 194 16.20 -6.01 16.98
N PHE A 195 16.67 -5.46 18.10
CA PHE A 195 15.90 -4.46 18.86
C PHE A 195 15.61 -3.18 18.07
N ARG A 196 16.59 -2.66 17.31
CA ARG A 196 16.42 -1.46 16.46
C ARG A 196 15.44 -1.71 15.32
N SER A 197 15.58 -2.82 14.61
CA SER A 197 14.66 -3.23 13.54
C SER A 197 13.24 -3.37 14.08
N THR A 198 13.08 -4.12 15.18
CA THR A 198 11.79 -4.32 15.86
C THR A 198 11.13 -2.99 16.21
N LEU A 199 11.87 -2.04 16.81
CA LEU A 199 11.34 -0.72 17.16
C LEU A 199 10.85 0.06 15.93
N LEU A 200 11.63 0.08 14.84
CA LEU A 200 11.28 0.82 13.62
C LEU A 200 10.06 0.22 12.92
N HIS A 201 9.94 -1.11 12.88
CA HIS A 201 8.75 -1.79 12.38
C HIS A 201 7.51 -1.49 13.23
N ARG A 202 7.63 -1.55 14.56
CA ARG A 202 6.52 -1.20 15.48
C ARG A 202 6.05 0.24 15.29
N LEU A 203 6.97 1.18 15.13
CA LEU A 203 6.62 2.59 14.86
C LEU A 203 5.94 2.76 13.48
N SER A 204 6.40 2.02 12.47
CA SER A 204 5.76 2.04 11.14
C SER A 204 4.31 1.54 11.19
N VAL A 205 4.00 0.51 11.99
CA VAL A 205 2.63 0.02 12.22
C VAL A 205 1.74 1.11 12.85
N LEU A 206 2.30 1.96 13.70
CA LEU A 206 1.61 3.10 14.32
C LEU A 206 1.49 4.32 13.40
N GLY A 207 1.96 4.25 12.15
CA GLY A 207 2.00 5.37 11.23
C GLY A 207 3.08 6.42 11.57
N VAL A 208 4.09 6.01 12.34
CA VAL A 208 5.27 6.80 12.69
C VAL A 208 6.44 6.33 11.85
N HIS A 209 6.58 6.91 10.66
CA HIS A 209 7.59 6.51 9.67
C HIS A 209 8.97 7.12 9.94
N TRP A 210 9.44 6.98 11.19
CA TRP A 210 10.76 7.47 11.58
C TRP A 210 11.89 6.81 10.77
N GLY A 211 11.69 5.56 10.32
CA GLY A 211 12.57 4.88 9.39
C GLY A 211 11.83 4.42 8.14
N LYS A 212 12.42 4.67 6.96
CA LYS A 212 12.01 4.08 5.68
C LYS A 212 12.99 2.98 5.30
N LEU A 213 12.49 1.77 5.05
CA LEU A 213 13.32 0.64 4.65
C LEU A 213 13.73 0.81 3.18
N THR A 214 15.03 0.91 2.91
CA THR A 214 15.58 1.10 1.56
C THR A 214 16.06 -0.22 0.94
N ASP A 215 16.49 -1.16 1.78
CA ASP A 215 16.85 -2.52 1.38
C ASP A 215 16.49 -3.47 2.51
N SER A 216 15.59 -4.41 2.22
CA SER A 216 15.13 -5.44 3.15
C SER A 216 16.05 -6.66 3.21
N GLY A 217 17.17 -6.68 2.48
CA GLY A 217 18.12 -7.79 2.52
C GLY A 217 17.51 -9.11 2.00
N ARG A 218 16.72 -9.06 0.92
CA ARG A 218 15.98 -10.22 0.37
C ARG A 218 16.86 -11.33 -0.21
N SER A 219 18.18 -11.17 -0.32
CA SER A 219 19.05 -12.26 -0.76
C SER A 219 19.31 -13.27 0.36
N ARG A 220 19.29 -14.56 0.05
CA ARG A 220 19.72 -15.64 0.98
C ARG A 220 21.08 -15.27 1.58
N GLY A 221 21.12 -14.97 2.88
CA GLY A 221 22.35 -14.65 3.62
C GLY A 221 22.59 -13.18 3.96
N THR A 222 21.73 -12.23 3.53
CA THR A 222 21.82 -10.83 3.99
C THR A 222 21.01 -10.62 5.26
N PHE A 223 21.62 -10.88 6.42
CA PHE A 223 21.06 -10.56 7.74
C PHE A 223 21.12 -9.05 8.07
N ARG A 224 20.97 -8.21 7.04
CA ARG A 224 21.11 -6.75 7.16
C ARG A 224 19.92 -6.04 6.56
N GLU A 225 19.39 -5.10 7.32
CA GLU A 225 18.44 -4.10 6.83
C GLU A 225 19.14 -2.76 6.67
N ARG A 226 18.77 -2.00 5.64
CA ARG A 226 19.17 -0.60 5.50
C ARG A 226 17.94 0.30 5.62
N TRP A 227 18.07 1.29 6.49
CA TRP A 227 17.01 2.23 6.84
C TRP A 227 17.48 3.67 6.58
N MET A 228 16.57 4.50 6.07
CA MET A 228 16.71 5.94 6.07
C MET A 228 15.91 6.52 7.23
N LEU A 229 16.59 7.13 8.20
CA LEU A 229 15.95 7.72 9.37
C LEU A 229 15.79 9.23 9.20
N SER A 230 14.59 9.75 9.46
CA SER A 230 14.33 11.19 9.58
C SER A 230 13.15 11.40 10.55
N TRP A 231 13.32 12.29 11.52
CA TRP A 231 12.32 12.59 12.52
C TRP A 231 11.49 13.84 12.16
N GLU A 232 10.17 13.68 12.17
CA GLU A 232 9.21 14.76 11.97
C GLU A 232 8.42 15.02 13.26
N PRO A 233 8.17 16.29 13.66
CA PRO A 233 7.39 16.63 14.85
C PRO A 233 6.00 15.97 14.91
N GLU A 234 5.37 15.75 13.75
CA GLU A 234 4.06 15.13 13.57
C GLU A 234 4.01 13.70 14.14
N TYR A 235 5.14 13.00 14.19
CA TYR A 235 5.24 11.66 14.76
C TYR A 235 4.91 11.62 16.25
N ALA A 236 5.21 12.68 17.00
CA ALA A 236 4.80 12.77 18.40
C ALA A 236 3.27 12.82 18.53
N VAL A 237 2.60 13.53 17.61
CA VAL A 237 1.14 13.62 17.59
C VAL A 237 0.52 12.28 17.19
N ARG A 238 1.08 11.59 16.18
CA ARG A 238 0.67 10.23 15.78
C ARG A 238 0.78 9.22 16.92
N LEU A 239 1.83 9.31 17.76
CA LEU A 239 1.94 8.45 18.94
C LEU A 239 0.82 8.70 19.94
N VAL A 240 0.47 9.96 20.19
CA VAL A 240 -0.65 10.29 21.10
C VAL A 240 -1.98 9.76 20.57
N GLU A 241 -2.23 9.82 19.25
CA GLU A 241 -3.42 9.26 18.61
C GLU A 241 -3.53 7.74 18.82
N ASN A 242 -2.40 7.03 18.83
CA ASN A 242 -2.36 5.58 19.00
C ASN A 242 -2.47 5.12 20.47
N LEU A 243 -2.58 6.04 21.43
CA LEU A 243 -2.72 5.71 22.85
C LEU A 243 -3.97 4.86 23.14
N VAL A 244 -5.00 4.96 22.28
CA VAL A 244 -6.22 4.13 22.36
C VAL A 244 -5.93 2.63 22.27
N TYR A 245 -4.83 2.23 21.61
CA TYR A 245 -4.45 0.83 21.44
C TYR A 245 -3.55 0.30 22.56
N GLY A 246 -2.94 1.17 23.36
CA GLY A 246 -2.13 0.75 24.49
C GLY A 246 -1.15 1.82 25.00
N PRO A 247 -0.64 1.65 26.23
CA PRO A 247 0.26 2.62 26.86
C PRO A 247 1.74 2.45 26.47
N THR A 248 2.11 1.36 25.78
CA THR A 248 3.48 1.09 25.30
C THR A 248 3.46 0.88 23.78
N ILE A 249 4.59 1.17 23.12
CA ILE A 249 4.76 1.01 21.66
C ILE A 249 4.39 -0.42 21.24
N GLU A 250 4.80 -1.41 22.02
CA GLU A 250 4.44 -2.81 21.79
C GLU A 250 2.94 -3.07 21.86
N LYS A 251 2.27 -2.61 22.93
CA LYS A 251 0.82 -2.84 23.12
C LYS A 251 0.00 -2.07 22.09
N ALA A 252 0.37 -0.82 21.83
CA ALA A 252 -0.28 0.01 20.83
C ALA A 252 -0.14 -0.60 19.43
N ALA A 253 1.06 -1.07 19.06
CA ALA A 253 1.29 -1.68 17.75
C ALA A 253 0.52 -3.01 17.61
N ASN A 254 0.47 -3.85 18.65
CA ASN A 254 -0.37 -5.04 18.66
C ASN A 254 -1.85 -4.69 18.42
N GLY A 255 -2.41 -3.77 19.22
CA GLY A 255 -3.82 -3.40 19.13
C GLY A 255 -4.18 -2.78 17.77
N ARG A 256 -3.31 -1.93 17.22
CA ARG A 256 -3.49 -1.33 15.90
C ARG A 256 -3.48 -2.38 14.78
N LEU A 257 -2.53 -3.31 14.83
CA LEU A 257 -2.39 -4.35 13.81
C LEU A 257 -3.55 -5.36 13.89
N ILE A 258 -4.01 -5.73 15.10
CA ILE A 258 -5.22 -6.55 15.30
C ILE A 258 -6.45 -5.87 14.67
N GLN A 259 -6.61 -4.55 14.86
CA GLN A 259 -7.69 -3.81 14.20
C GLN A 259 -7.60 -3.85 12.68
N MET A 260 -6.39 -3.70 12.12
CA MET A 260 -6.15 -3.78 10.67
C MET A 260 -6.44 -5.17 10.12
N ILE A 261 -6.04 -6.22 10.83
CA ILE A 261 -6.35 -7.63 10.50
C ILE A 261 -7.86 -7.82 10.46
N GLY A 262 -8.59 -7.33 11.45
CA GLY A 262 -10.05 -7.43 11.49
C GLY A 262 -10.78 -6.66 10.39
N ALA A 263 -10.13 -5.68 9.76
CA ALA A 263 -10.66 -4.91 8.65
C ALA A 263 -10.19 -5.42 7.27
N ALA A 264 -9.24 -6.36 7.23
CA ALA A 264 -8.69 -6.88 5.98
C ALA A 264 -9.71 -7.79 5.27
N THR A 265 -9.94 -7.53 3.98
CA THR A 265 -10.97 -8.23 3.20
C THR A 265 -10.42 -9.41 2.39
N SER A 266 -9.11 -9.50 2.20
CA SER A 266 -8.46 -10.49 1.35
C SER A 266 -7.31 -11.23 2.07
N LEU A 267 -7.07 -12.48 1.67
CA LEU A 267 -6.00 -13.31 2.23
C LEU A 267 -4.60 -12.72 2.03
N ASP A 268 -4.33 -12.07 0.89
CA ASP A 268 -3.03 -11.44 0.60
C ASP A 268 -2.73 -10.29 1.57
N ALA A 269 -3.72 -9.40 1.77
CA ALA A 269 -3.59 -8.27 2.70
C ALA A 269 -3.41 -8.77 4.13
N MET A 270 -4.14 -9.82 4.52
CA MET A 270 -4.02 -10.41 5.85
C MET A 270 -2.67 -11.10 6.05
N ALA A 271 -2.15 -11.82 5.04
CA ALA A 271 -0.83 -12.44 5.09
C ALA A 271 0.28 -11.39 5.22
N ALA A 272 0.18 -10.27 4.50
CA ALA A 272 1.11 -9.14 4.64
C ALA A 272 1.07 -8.50 6.04
N LEU A 273 -0.12 -8.39 6.65
CA LEU A 273 -0.26 -7.90 8.03
C LEU A 273 0.36 -8.87 9.04
N VAL A 274 0.14 -10.17 8.89
CA VAL A 274 0.75 -11.21 9.74
C VAL A 274 2.27 -11.20 9.60
N GLN A 275 2.79 -11.06 8.37
CA GLN A 275 4.22 -10.85 8.14
C GLN A 275 4.73 -9.64 8.93
N GLY A 276 4.04 -8.49 8.81
CA GLY A 276 4.37 -7.29 9.57
C GLY A 276 4.36 -7.49 11.08
N ALA A 277 3.43 -8.28 11.61
CA ALA A 277 3.35 -8.61 13.03
C ALA A 277 4.55 -9.44 13.50
N ILE A 278 4.97 -10.43 12.70
CA ILE A 278 6.12 -11.29 12.98
C ILE A 278 7.41 -10.46 12.92
N THR A 279 7.61 -9.67 11.86
CA THR A 279 8.78 -8.80 11.70
C THR A 279 8.87 -7.75 12.83
N ALA A 280 7.74 -7.21 13.28
CA ALA A 280 7.67 -6.27 14.40
C ALA A 280 7.70 -6.95 15.78
N ASN A 281 7.86 -8.28 15.85
CA ASN A 281 7.88 -9.06 17.09
C ASN A 281 6.63 -8.82 17.96
N LEU A 282 5.44 -8.83 17.35
CA LEU A 282 4.13 -8.55 17.96
C LEU A 282 3.34 -9.85 18.13
N SER A 283 3.52 -10.54 19.26
CA SER A 283 2.93 -11.86 19.53
C SER A 283 1.40 -11.88 19.47
N GLU A 284 0.72 -10.91 20.08
CA GLU A 284 -0.74 -10.90 20.16
C GLU A 284 -1.36 -10.71 18.77
N ALA A 285 -0.80 -9.80 17.97
CA ALA A 285 -1.21 -9.59 16.59
C ALA A 285 -0.88 -10.78 15.68
N SER A 286 0.28 -11.44 15.88
CA SER A 286 0.68 -12.63 15.10
C SER A 286 -0.27 -13.80 15.36
N ILE A 287 -0.62 -14.07 16.63
CA ILE A 287 -1.57 -15.13 17.01
C ILE A 287 -2.97 -14.83 16.45
N ALA A 288 -3.46 -13.60 16.64
CA ALA A 288 -4.79 -13.22 16.15
C ALA A 288 -4.87 -13.27 14.62
N GLY A 289 -3.84 -12.79 13.93
CA GLY A 289 -3.78 -12.80 12.47
C GLY A 289 -3.65 -14.19 11.87
N LEU A 290 -2.88 -15.08 12.50
CA LEU A 290 -2.80 -16.48 12.08
C LEU A 290 -4.16 -17.19 12.20
N ALA A 291 -4.86 -16.99 13.32
CA ALA A 291 -6.20 -17.56 13.49
C ALA A 291 -7.20 -17.00 12.45
N ALA A 292 -7.12 -15.70 12.15
CA ALA A 292 -7.94 -15.07 11.12
C ALA A 292 -7.63 -15.61 9.70
N LEU A 293 -6.34 -15.84 9.40
CA LEU A 293 -5.90 -16.45 8.15
C LEU A 293 -6.45 -17.87 8.00
N GLU A 294 -6.32 -18.71 9.04
CA GLU A 294 -6.84 -20.08 9.04
C GLU A 294 -8.36 -20.10 8.82
N GLU A 295 -9.11 -19.21 9.48
CA GLU A 295 -10.57 -19.09 9.34
C GLU A 295 -10.97 -18.63 7.94
N ARG A 296 -10.28 -17.62 7.38
CA ARG A 296 -10.53 -17.09 6.03
C ARG A 296 -10.17 -18.10 4.96
N ALA A 297 -9.02 -18.77 5.10
CA ALA A 297 -8.57 -19.84 4.21
C ALA A 297 -9.60 -20.98 4.17
N ALA A 298 -10.12 -21.39 5.33
CA ALA A 298 -11.16 -22.42 5.40
C ALA A 298 -12.49 -22.04 4.71
N ARG A 299 -12.73 -20.75 4.46
CA ARG A 299 -13.91 -20.26 3.72
C ARG A 299 -13.61 -19.88 2.28
N SER A 300 -12.33 -19.78 1.91
CA SER A 300 -11.94 -19.41 0.56
C SER A 300 -12.12 -20.60 -0.36
N SER A 301 -12.95 -20.45 -1.39
CA SER A 301 -13.08 -21.40 -2.49
C SER A 301 -12.49 -20.86 -3.79
N GLU A 302 -11.99 -19.63 -3.79
CA GLU A 302 -11.49 -18.96 -4.99
C GLU A 302 -10.00 -19.24 -5.18
N CYS A 303 -9.68 -19.99 -6.24
CA CYS A 303 -8.31 -20.39 -6.57
C CYS A 303 -7.34 -19.20 -6.64
N LEU A 304 -7.75 -18.08 -7.24
CA LEU A 304 -6.88 -16.91 -7.38
C LEU A 304 -6.52 -16.31 -6.02
N GLU A 305 -7.46 -16.26 -5.07
CA GLU A 305 -7.20 -15.79 -3.71
C GLU A 305 -6.21 -16.72 -2.98
N ILE A 306 -6.36 -18.04 -3.19
CA ILE A 306 -5.43 -19.05 -2.65
C ILE A 306 -4.02 -18.84 -3.22
N LEU A 307 -3.85 -18.79 -4.55
CA LEU A 307 -2.54 -18.67 -5.19
C LEU A 307 -1.82 -17.37 -4.82
N THR A 308 -2.55 -16.26 -4.72
CA THR A 308 -1.95 -14.96 -4.37
C THR A 308 -1.52 -14.88 -2.90
N SER A 309 -2.07 -15.74 -2.03
CA SER A 309 -1.67 -15.85 -0.63
C SER A 309 -0.40 -16.69 -0.41
N VAL A 310 -0.04 -17.59 -1.34
CA VAL A 310 1.12 -18.48 -1.22
C VAL A 310 2.45 -17.72 -1.10
N PRO A 311 2.79 -16.73 -1.97
CA PRO A 311 4.06 -16.02 -1.89
C PRO A 311 4.34 -15.31 -0.56
N PRO A 312 3.43 -14.49 0.01
CA PRO A 312 3.70 -13.84 1.28
C PRO A 312 3.85 -14.85 2.44
N LEU A 313 3.10 -15.96 2.43
CA LEU A 313 3.24 -17.02 3.44
C LEU A 313 4.57 -17.76 3.33
N ALA A 314 5.01 -18.07 2.11
CA ALA A 314 6.30 -18.67 1.83
C ALA A 314 7.46 -17.79 2.29
N ASP A 315 7.39 -16.48 2.04
CA ASP A 315 8.38 -15.52 2.53
C ASP A 315 8.45 -15.50 4.06
N ILE A 316 7.30 -15.55 4.76
CA ILE A 316 7.28 -15.62 6.23
C ILE A 316 8.00 -16.89 6.72
N ILE A 317 7.75 -18.05 6.12
CA ILE A 317 8.37 -19.31 6.54
C ILE A 317 9.88 -19.28 6.27
N ARG A 318 10.30 -18.76 5.11
CA ARG A 318 11.71 -18.76 4.70
C ARG A 318 12.56 -17.77 5.50
N TYR A 319 12.01 -16.60 5.84
CA TYR A 319 12.75 -15.52 6.49
C TYR A 319 12.40 -15.35 7.97
N GLY A 320 11.36 -16.02 8.47
CA GLY A 320 10.88 -15.96 9.85
C GLY A 320 11.68 -16.83 10.81
N GLU A 321 12.99 -16.60 10.95
CA GLU A 321 13.84 -17.38 11.87
C GLU A 321 13.55 -17.13 13.37
N ALA A 322 12.73 -16.14 13.71
CA ALA A 322 12.63 -15.66 15.10
C ALA A 322 11.73 -16.52 16.02
N ARG A 323 10.83 -17.38 15.52
CA ARG A 323 9.81 -18.06 16.38
C ARG A 323 9.35 -19.44 15.88
N LYS A 324 10.01 -20.50 16.36
CA LYS A 324 9.79 -21.91 15.94
C LYS A 324 8.33 -22.43 16.00
N THR A 325 7.52 -21.95 16.93
CA THR A 325 6.16 -22.49 17.15
C THR A 325 5.11 -21.86 16.22
N GLU A 326 5.29 -20.59 15.85
CA GLU A 326 4.39 -19.87 14.93
C GLU A 326 4.67 -20.28 13.47
N THR A 327 5.95 -20.51 13.13
CA THR A 327 6.35 -21.00 11.80
C THR A 327 5.78 -22.38 11.50
N ALA A 328 5.73 -23.30 12.47
CA ALA A 328 5.20 -24.65 12.25
C ALA A 328 3.71 -24.65 11.87
N ARG A 329 2.90 -23.77 12.48
CA ARG A 329 1.47 -23.63 12.11
C ARG A 329 1.31 -23.02 10.72
N LEU A 330 2.11 -22.01 10.39
CA LEU A 330 2.12 -21.39 9.07
C LEU A 330 2.54 -22.38 7.98
N SER A 331 3.53 -23.24 8.24
CA SER A 331 3.91 -24.32 7.32
C SER A 331 2.73 -25.24 7.01
N GLY A 332 2.02 -25.73 8.03
CA GLY A 332 0.85 -26.58 7.82
C GLY A 332 -0.30 -25.88 7.07
N LEU A 333 -0.52 -24.58 7.32
CA LEU A 333 -1.48 -23.79 6.56
C LEU A 333 -1.05 -23.62 5.08
N LEU A 334 0.23 -23.32 4.85
CA LEU A 334 0.77 -23.16 3.50
C LEU A 334 0.64 -24.44 2.70
N GLU A 335 1.05 -25.59 3.25
CA GLU A 335 0.96 -26.90 2.60
C GLU A 335 -0.49 -27.21 2.20
N ARG A 336 -1.45 -26.96 3.12
CA ARG A 336 -2.88 -27.12 2.83
C ARG A 336 -3.34 -26.22 1.68
N LEU A 337 -2.94 -24.94 1.67
CA LEU A 337 -3.29 -24.00 0.61
C LEU A 337 -2.68 -24.38 -0.75
N ILE A 338 -1.47 -24.93 -0.77
CA ILE A 338 -0.84 -25.44 -1.99
C ILE A 338 -1.64 -26.61 -2.56
N VAL A 339 -2.04 -27.57 -1.72
CA VAL A 339 -2.85 -28.72 -2.13
C VAL A 339 -4.23 -28.27 -2.63
N GLU A 340 -4.93 -27.42 -1.86
CA GLU A 340 -6.24 -26.88 -2.26
C GLU A 340 -6.15 -26.06 -3.55
N GLY A 341 -5.11 -25.23 -3.68
CA GLY A 341 -4.83 -24.43 -4.87
C GLY A 341 -4.58 -25.31 -6.11
N GLY A 342 -3.77 -26.36 -5.98
CA GLY A 342 -3.52 -27.33 -7.05
C GLY A 342 -4.80 -28.03 -7.53
N ILE A 343 -5.66 -28.46 -6.60
CA ILE A 343 -6.96 -29.09 -6.92
C ILE A 343 -7.89 -28.09 -7.62
N ALA A 344 -7.97 -26.86 -7.14
CA ALA A 344 -8.86 -25.83 -7.69
C ALA A 344 -8.38 -25.28 -9.04
N LEU A 345 -7.09 -25.41 -9.35
CA LEU A 345 -6.45 -24.78 -10.52
C LEU A 345 -7.09 -25.19 -11.85
N ALA A 346 -7.33 -26.49 -12.04
CA ALA A 346 -7.92 -27.01 -13.29
C ALA A 346 -9.37 -26.56 -13.50
N TYR A 347 -10.08 -26.19 -12.43
CA TYR A 347 -11.41 -25.60 -12.53
C TYR A 347 -11.32 -24.10 -12.84
N ALA A 348 -10.43 -23.38 -12.15
CA ALA A 348 -10.22 -21.95 -12.34
C ALA A 348 -9.69 -21.59 -13.73
N ALA A 349 -8.98 -22.49 -14.39
CA ALA A 349 -8.42 -22.27 -15.73
C ALA A 349 -9.45 -22.31 -16.88
N ARG A 350 -10.72 -22.67 -16.62
CA ARG A 350 -11.72 -22.96 -17.67
C ARG A 350 -12.36 -21.69 -18.24
N ASP A 351 -12.39 -21.59 -19.56
CA ASP A 351 -13.09 -20.56 -20.34
C ASP A 351 -12.86 -19.12 -19.86
N LEU A 352 -11.62 -18.83 -19.45
CA LEU A 352 -11.23 -17.50 -19.04
C LEU A 352 -11.16 -16.54 -20.22
N ASP A 353 -11.50 -15.29 -19.98
CA ASP A 353 -11.15 -14.22 -20.93
C ASP A 353 -9.63 -13.92 -20.88
N ALA A 354 -9.17 -13.03 -21.77
CA ALA A 354 -7.76 -12.68 -21.87
C ALA A 354 -7.19 -12.03 -20.58
N GLN A 355 -7.98 -11.20 -19.91
CA GLN A 355 -7.55 -10.48 -18.71
C GLN A 355 -7.44 -11.43 -17.50
N ALA A 356 -8.46 -12.28 -17.32
CA ALA A 356 -8.47 -13.30 -16.29
C ALA A 356 -7.37 -14.36 -16.52
N SER A 357 -7.11 -14.74 -17.78
CA SER A 357 -6.01 -15.66 -18.12
C SER A 357 -4.65 -15.08 -17.73
N THR A 358 -4.41 -13.79 -18.04
CA THR A 358 -3.17 -13.09 -17.68
C THR A 358 -2.99 -13.00 -16.17
N THR A 359 -4.07 -12.68 -15.45
CA THR A 359 -4.08 -12.59 -13.98
C THR A 359 -3.76 -13.95 -13.35
N LEU A 360 -4.39 -15.04 -13.83
CA LEU A 360 -4.14 -16.38 -13.32
C LEU A 360 -2.71 -16.86 -13.60
N VAL A 361 -2.17 -16.61 -14.80
CA VAL A 361 -0.77 -16.92 -15.14
C VAL A 361 0.21 -16.22 -14.20
N GLY A 362 -0.03 -14.93 -13.91
CA GLY A 362 0.79 -14.19 -12.95
C GLY A 362 0.76 -14.79 -11.54
N ALA A 363 -0.42 -15.23 -11.08
CA ALA A 363 -0.57 -15.89 -9.78
C ALA A 363 0.09 -17.29 -9.76
N MET A 364 -0.09 -18.10 -10.81
CA MET A 364 0.53 -19.42 -10.94
C MET A 364 2.05 -19.35 -10.85
N ARG A 365 2.69 -18.41 -11.58
CA ARG A 365 4.15 -18.25 -11.56
C ARG A 365 4.67 -17.84 -10.19
N LYS A 366 4.06 -16.85 -9.56
CA LYS A 366 4.47 -16.39 -8.22
C LYS A 366 4.29 -17.48 -7.18
N ALA A 367 3.19 -18.24 -7.25
CA ALA A 367 2.95 -19.37 -6.38
C ALA A 367 3.99 -20.49 -6.60
N ASP A 368 4.28 -20.86 -7.85
CA ASP A 368 5.27 -21.89 -8.18
C ASP A 368 6.69 -21.51 -7.73
N GLU A 369 7.10 -20.26 -7.94
CA GLU A 369 8.37 -19.73 -7.44
C GLU A 369 8.43 -19.83 -5.91
N ALA A 370 7.38 -19.37 -5.21
CA ALA A 370 7.29 -19.42 -3.76
C ALA A 370 7.33 -20.87 -3.21
N ILE A 371 6.60 -21.80 -3.84
CA ILE A 371 6.59 -23.22 -3.49
C ILE A 371 7.98 -23.83 -3.66
N SER A 372 8.63 -23.55 -4.79
CA SER A 372 9.99 -24.03 -5.08
C SER A 372 11.02 -23.52 -4.08
N LEU A 373 10.81 -22.31 -3.55
CA LEU A 373 11.70 -21.70 -2.57
C LEU A 373 11.53 -22.22 -1.14
N VAL A 374 10.34 -22.72 -0.78
CA VAL A 374 10.03 -23.29 0.54
C VAL A 374 10.47 -24.74 0.64
N GLU A 375 10.56 -25.45 -0.49
CA GLU A 375 10.91 -26.87 -0.56
C GLU A 375 10.00 -27.73 0.36
N PRO A 376 8.66 -27.70 0.18
CA PRO A 376 7.73 -28.48 1.00
C PRO A 376 7.88 -29.99 0.76
N GLU A 377 7.18 -30.80 1.56
CA GLU A 377 7.17 -32.26 1.40
C GLU A 377 6.74 -32.69 -0.01
N GLN A 378 7.23 -33.85 -0.44
CA GLN A 378 7.11 -34.32 -1.82
C GLN A 378 5.65 -34.51 -2.25
N ASP A 379 4.77 -34.93 -1.34
CA ASP A 379 3.34 -35.10 -1.59
C ASP A 379 2.63 -33.76 -1.89
N VAL A 380 3.00 -32.69 -1.19
CA VAL A 380 2.52 -31.33 -1.43
C VAL A 380 3.01 -30.81 -2.79
N LEU A 381 4.28 -31.03 -3.11
CA LEU A 381 4.82 -30.70 -4.44
C LEU A 381 4.10 -31.45 -5.55
N ASP A 382 3.84 -32.74 -5.36
CA ASP A 382 3.16 -33.58 -6.34
C ASP A 382 1.70 -33.14 -6.53
N ALA A 383 1.00 -32.72 -5.46
CA ALA A 383 -0.34 -32.16 -5.56
C ALA A 383 -0.40 -30.89 -6.42
N TRP A 384 0.56 -29.96 -6.23
CA TRP A 384 0.68 -28.75 -7.05
C TRP A 384 0.93 -29.10 -8.53
N ARG A 385 1.88 -30.00 -8.79
CA ARG A 385 2.25 -30.43 -10.15
C ARG A 385 1.12 -31.18 -10.84
N ASN A 386 0.37 -32.01 -10.12
CA ASN A 386 -0.83 -32.66 -10.64
C ASN A 386 -1.90 -31.64 -11.06
N GLY A 387 -2.05 -30.55 -10.31
CA GLY A 387 -2.90 -29.42 -10.68
C GLY A 387 -2.46 -28.77 -11.99
N LEU A 388 -1.16 -28.49 -12.15
CA LEU A 388 -0.59 -27.96 -13.39
C LEU A 388 -0.79 -28.93 -14.58
N ALA A 389 -0.60 -30.24 -14.37
CA ALA A 389 -0.83 -31.25 -15.39
C ALA A 389 -2.30 -31.30 -15.82
N ALA A 390 -3.23 -31.23 -14.87
CA ALA A 390 -4.67 -31.19 -15.15
C ALA A 390 -5.09 -29.93 -15.94
N VAL A 391 -4.43 -28.78 -15.71
CA VAL A 391 -4.61 -27.58 -16.53
C VAL A 391 -4.11 -27.79 -17.95
N LEU A 392 -2.94 -28.41 -18.11
CA LEU A 392 -2.32 -28.67 -19.41
C LEU A 392 -3.14 -29.63 -20.28
N ASP A 393 -3.68 -30.69 -19.66
CA ASP A 393 -4.51 -31.71 -20.32
C ASP A 393 -5.96 -31.25 -20.52
N GLY A 394 -6.38 -30.19 -19.82
CA GLY A 394 -7.73 -29.62 -19.89
C GLY A 394 -8.05 -29.00 -21.26
N SER A 395 -9.11 -29.46 -21.91
CA SER A 395 -9.57 -28.93 -23.20
C SER A 395 -10.21 -27.54 -23.14
N ARG A 396 -10.64 -27.10 -21.96
CA ARG A 396 -11.27 -25.79 -21.71
C ARG A 396 -10.30 -24.73 -21.17
N SER A 397 -9.04 -25.10 -20.98
CA SER A 397 -7.99 -24.16 -20.55
C SER A 397 -7.62 -23.26 -21.71
N THR A 398 -7.46 -21.96 -21.48
CA THR A 398 -6.96 -21.07 -22.52
C THR A 398 -5.52 -21.45 -22.88
N ALA A 399 -5.14 -21.26 -24.14
CA ALA A 399 -3.82 -21.64 -24.62
C ALA A 399 -2.68 -20.98 -23.81
N LEU A 400 -2.88 -19.73 -23.38
CA LEU A 400 -1.96 -18.99 -22.51
C LEU A 400 -1.71 -19.69 -21.17
N VAL A 401 -2.78 -20.11 -20.49
CA VAL A 401 -2.70 -20.77 -19.18
C VAL A 401 -2.09 -22.17 -19.33
N ALA A 402 -2.48 -22.91 -20.37
CA ALA A 402 -1.89 -24.22 -20.68
C ALA A 402 -0.39 -24.13 -21.02
N GLY A 403 0.02 -23.10 -21.78
CA GLY A 403 1.42 -22.84 -22.09
C GLY A 403 2.24 -22.55 -20.83
N CYS A 404 1.69 -21.76 -19.90
CA CYS A 404 2.32 -21.50 -18.60
C CYS A 404 2.47 -22.78 -17.78
N ALA A 405 1.42 -23.61 -17.69
CA ALA A 405 1.46 -24.87 -16.95
C ALA A 405 2.52 -25.84 -17.52
N ALA A 406 2.59 -25.97 -18.85
CA ALA A 406 3.61 -26.77 -19.52
C ALA A 406 5.03 -26.27 -19.22
N HIS A 407 5.23 -24.96 -19.21
CA HIS A 407 6.52 -24.36 -18.88
C HIS A 407 6.93 -24.66 -17.44
N LEU A 408 6.06 -24.46 -16.46
CA LEU A 408 6.36 -24.75 -15.05
C LEU A 408 6.67 -26.24 -14.82
N LEU A 409 5.91 -27.14 -15.44
CA LEU A 409 6.18 -28.59 -15.38
C LEU A 409 7.53 -28.96 -16.02
N TYR A 410 7.90 -28.31 -17.12
CA TYR A 410 9.19 -28.49 -17.77
C TYR A 410 10.34 -27.90 -16.93
N GLU A 411 10.15 -26.75 -16.27
CA GLU A 411 11.13 -26.21 -15.33
C GLU A 411 11.38 -27.14 -14.15
N ALA A 412 10.32 -27.76 -13.63
CA ALA A 412 10.39 -28.72 -12.54
C ALA A 412 10.90 -30.12 -12.96
N GLY A 413 11.17 -30.35 -14.25
CA GLY A 413 11.61 -31.66 -14.78
C GLY A 413 10.54 -32.74 -14.85
N HIS A 414 9.26 -32.39 -14.62
CA HIS A 414 8.12 -33.30 -14.74
C HIS A 414 7.67 -33.51 -16.19
N LEU A 415 7.92 -32.51 -17.04
CA LEU A 415 7.81 -32.65 -18.49
C LEU A 415 9.22 -32.82 -19.07
N SER A 416 9.49 -33.96 -19.72
CA SER A 416 10.79 -34.19 -20.36
C SER A 416 11.00 -33.25 -21.55
N ALA A 417 12.26 -33.00 -21.94
CA ALA A 417 12.58 -32.17 -23.10
C ALA A 417 11.94 -32.70 -24.40
N ASP A 418 11.93 -34.02 -24.60
CA ASP A 418 11.29 -34.65 -25.75
C ASP A 418 9.76 -34.46 -25.75
N ALA A 419 9.14 -34.62 -24.58
CA ALA A 419 7.69 -34.42 -24.43
C ALA A 419 7.31 -32.94 -24.62
N ALA A 420 8.11 -32.01 -24.11
CA ALA A 420 7.93 -30.57 -24.31
C ALA A 420 8.09 -30.19 -25.79
N THR A 421 9.10 -30.72 -26.47
CA THR A 421 9.33 -30.54 -27.90
C THR A 421 8.14 -31.04 -28.72
N GLY A 422 7.66 -32.26 -28.46
CA GLY A 422 6.49 -32.83 -29.13
C GLY A 422 5.21 -32.04 -28.84
N LEU A 423 5.03 -31.55 -27.61
CA LEU A 423 3.89 -30.72 -27.22
C LEU A 423 3.90 -29.37 -27.95
N ILE A 424 5.06 -28.70 -28.03
CA ILE A 424 5.22 -27.44 -28.75
C ILE A 424 4.97 -27.66 -30.25
N ALA A 425 5.57 -28.67 -30.86
CA ALA A 425 5.37 -28.97 -32.27
C ALA A 425 3.88 -29.23 -32.60
N ARG A 426 3.16 -29.91 -31.71
CA ARG A 426 1.71 -30.14 -31.85
C ARG A 426 0.90 -28.85 -31.67
N ARG A 427 1.18 -28.05 -30.64
CA ARG A 427 0.44 -26.82 -30.33
C ARG A 427 0.70 -25.71 -31.35
N LEU A 428 1.88 -25.67 -31.96
CA LEU A 428 2.24 -24.70 -32.98
C LEU A 428 2.03 -25.22 -34.42
N SER A 429 1.36 -26.36 -34.61
CA SER A 429 1.14 -26.90 -35.96
C SER A 429 0.30 -25.95 -36.82
N PRO A 430 0.45 -25.95 -38.16
CA PRO A 430 -0.36 -25.10 -39.06
C PRO A 430 -1.88 -25.30 -38.94
N GLY A 431 -2.33 -26.43 -38.38
CA GLY A 431 -3.76 -26.69 -38.12
C GLY A 431 -4.31 -26.01 -36.86
N THR A 432 -3.46 -25.43 -36.02
CA THR A 432 -3.88 -24.69 -34.82
C THR A 432 -4.27 -23.26 -35.18
N PRO A 433 -5.38 -22.71 -34.66
CA PRO A 433 -5.71 -21.31 -34.83
C PRO A 433 -4.57 -20.38 -34.36
N VAL A 434 -4.27 -19.33 -35.13
CA VAL A 434 -3.20 -18.36 -34.87
C VAL A 434 -3.22 -17.84 -33.42
N THR A 435 -4.41 -17.49 -32.91
CA THR A 435 -4.58 -16.98 -31.54
C THR A 435 -4.26 -18.01 -30.46
N GLU A 436 -4.54 -19.29 -30.71
CA GLU A 436 -4.22 -20.38 -29.78
C GLU A 436 -2.73 -20.72 -29.80
N ALA A 437 -2.14 -20.85 -30.99
CA ALA A 437 -0.70 -21.07 -31.13
C ALA A 437 0.09 -19.94 -30.47
N ALA A 438 -0.33 -18.70 -30.72
CA ALA A 438 0.24 -17.51 -30.11
C ALA A 438 0.11 -17.50 -28.59
N GLY A 439 -1.10 -17.74 -28.05
CA GLY A 439 -1.33 -17.79 -26.61
C GLY A 439 -0.46 -18.85 -25.93
N PHE A 440 -0.38 -20.07 -26.49
CA PHE A 440 0.45 -21.14 -25.95
C PHE A 440 1.94 -20.77 -25.96
N PHE A 441 2.43 -20.23 -27.08
CA PHE A 441 3.82 -19.79 -27.22
C PHE A 441 4.20 -18.74 -26.18
N GLU A 442 3.36 -17.72 -25.99
CA GLU A 442 3.57 -16.72 -24.95
C GLU A 442 3.54 -17.31 -23.55
N GLY A 443 2.55 -18.16 -23.26
CA GLY A 443 2.43 -18.81 -21.97
C GLY A 443 3.68 -19.61 -21.63
N PHE A 444 4.26 -20.29 -22.61
CA PHE A 444 5.45 -21.10 -22.42
C PHE A 444 6.74 -20.27 -22.32
N PHE A 445 6.91 -19.24 -23.17
CA PHE A 445 8.21 -18.57 -23.34
C PHE A 445 8.32 -17.16 -22.74
N SER A 446 7.23 -16.52 -22.28
CA SER A 446 7.23 -15.11 -21.79
C SER A 446 8.34 -14.77 -20.79
N THR A 447 8.67 -15.67 -19.85
CA THR A 447 9.78 -15.49 -18.89
C THR A 447 10.97 -16.41 -19.17
N ALA A 448 10.89 -17.20 -20.22
CA ALA A 448 11.79 -18.32 -20.49
C ALA A 448 12.42 -18.28 -21.88
N GLY A 449 12.38 -17.13 -22.55
CA GLY A 449 13.01 -16.94 -23.86
C GLY A 449 14.50 -17.32 -23.86
N GLN A 450 15.18 -17.20 -22.72
CA GLN A 450 16.57 -17.65 -22.56
C GLN A 450 16.72 -19.17 -22.72
N ARG A 451 15.70 -19.97 -22.43
CA ARG A 451 15.79 -21.44 -22.58
C ARG A 451 15.99 -21.86 -24.03
N LEU A 452 15.49 -21.08 -25.00
CA LEU A 452 15.75 -21.31 -26.43
C LEU A 452 17.24 -21.20 -26.79
N ILE A 453 18.06 -20.55 -25.95
CA ILE A 453 19.50 -20.46 -26.15
C ILE A 453 20.17 -21.81 -25.83
N TYR A 454 19.66 -22.55 -24.84
CA TYR A 454 20.32 -23.72 -24.27
C TYR A 454 19.69 -25.05 -24.67
N ASP A 455 18.39 -25.09 -24.96
CA ASP A 455 17.68 -26.30 -25.37
C ASP A 455 17.54 -26.35 -26.90
N GLU A 456 18.31 -27.26 -27.51
CA GLU A 456 18.31 -27.46 -28.97
C GLU A 456 17.00 -28.05 -29.49
N GLY A 457 16.31 -28.89 -28.72
CA GLY A 457 15.04 -29.50 -29.11
C GLY A 457 13.92 -28.47 -29.17
N LEU A 458 13.77 -27.67 -28.11
CA LEU A 458 12.79 -26.57 -28.07
C LEU A 458 13.07 -25.54 -29.16
N ARG A 459 14.34 -25.18 -29.35
CA ARG A 459 14.75 -24.25 -30.42
C ARG A 459 14.43 -24.81 -31.80
N GLY A 460 14.72 -26.09 -32.06
CA GLY A 460 14.39 -26.75 -33.32
C GLY A 460 12.89 -26.83 -33.59
N ALA A 461 12.06 -27.06 -32.56
CA ALA A 461 10.61 -27.07 -32.71
C ALA A 461 10.05 -25.69 -33.09
N VAL A 462 10.57 -24.62 -32.47
CA VAL A 462 10.19 -23.25 -32.79
C VAL A 462 10.68 -22.85 -34.19
N ASP A 463 11.91 -23.22 -34.56
CA ASP A 463 12.48 -22.95 -35.89
C ASP A 463 11.67 -23.64 -37.00
N ALA A 464 11.35 -24.93 -36.82
CA ALA A 464 10.52 -25.68 -37.76
C ALA A 464 9.10 -25.09 -37.91
N TRP A 465 8.51 -24.62 -36.81
CA TRP A 465 7.24 -23.92 -36.85
C TRP A 465 7.33 -22.62 -37.65
N LEU A 466 8.29 -21.74 -37.32
CA LEU A 466 8.47 -20.46 -38.01
C LEU A 466 8.73 -20.65 -39.51
N ALA A 467 9.51 -21.68 -39.89
CA ALA A 467 9.79 -22.01 -41.28
C ALA A 467 8.57 -22.59 -42.03
N SER A 468 7.56 -23.09 -41.32
CA SER A 468 6.33 -23.64 -41.89
C SER A 468 5.25 -22.59 -42.15
N LEU A 469 5.38 -21.39 -41.58
CA LEU A 469 4.40 -20.31 -41.73
C LEU A 469 4.51 -19.68 -43.12
N ASP A 470 3.35 -19.43 -43.75
CA ASP A 470 3.28 -18.54 -44.90
C ASP A 470 3.46 -17.06 -44.49
N GLU A 471 3.54 -16.17 -45.46
CA GLU A 471 3.85 -14.77 -45.21
C GLU A 471 2.80 -14.07 -44.35
N ASP A 472 1.51 -14.29 -44.62
CA ASP A 472 0.41 -13.64 -43.90
C ASP A 472 0.32 -14.17 -42.46
N ALA A 473 0.46 -15.49 -42.28
CA ALA A 473 0.51 -16.10 -40.95
C ALA A 473 1.74 -15.63 -40.18
N PHE A 474 2.91 -15.55 -40.81
CA PHE A 474 4.12 -15.04 -40.16
C PHE A 474 3.93 -13.60 -39.67
N ILE A 475 3.40 -12.70 -40.51
CA ILE A 475 3.11 -11.31 -40.14
C ILE A 475 2.13 -11.24 -38.97
N ALA A 476 1.09 -12.09 -38.96
CA ALA A 476 0.11 -12.13 -37.87
C ALA A 476 0.73 -12.54 -36.51
N HIS A 477 1.81 -13.32 -36.50
CA HIS A 477 2.51 -13.73 -35.27
C HIS A 477 3.62 -12.77 -34.81
N LEU A 478 4.04 -11.79 -35.63
CA LEU A 478 5.13 -10.87 -35.31
C LEU A 478 4.95 -10.09 -33.99
N PRO A 479 3.77 -9.52 -33.66
CA PRO A 479 3.59 -8.78 -32.40
C PRO A 479 3.86 -9.65 -31.17
N LEU A 480 3.43 -10.92 -31.22
CA LEU A 480 3.63 -11.88 -30.15
C LEU A 480 5.10 -12.27 -30.01
N LEU A 481 5.76 -12.61 -31.12
CA LEU A 481 7.19 -12.92 -31.13
C LEU A 481 7.99 -11.75 -30.57
N ARG A 482 7.66 -10.52 -30.98
CA ARG A 482 8.25 -9.30 -30.45
C ARG A 482 8.06 -9.19 -28.94
N ARG A 483 6.86 -9.43 -28.40
CA ARG A 483 6.61 -9.41 -26.96
C ARG A 483 7.47 -10.44 -26.21
N VAL A 484 7.47 -11.70 -26.64
CA VAL A 484 8.26 -12.77 -25.98
C VAL A 484 9.76 -12.47 -26.04
N PHE A 485 10.29 -12.08 -27.20
CA PHE A 485 11.71 -11.79 -27.36
C PHE A 485 12.14 -10.42 -26.82
N SER A 486 11.20 -9.51 -26.50
CA SER A 486 11.52 -8.21 -25.89
C SER A 486 12.10 -8.32 -24.48
N HIS A 487 11.78 -9.42 -23.78
CA HIS A 487 12.34 -9.73 -22.47
C HIS A 487 13.82 -10.13 -22.52
N LEU A 488 14.37 -10.45 -23.70
CA LEU A 488 15.78 -10.78 -23.86
C LEU A 488 16.65 -9.52 -23.95
N ASP A 489 17.72 -9.49 -23.18
CA ASP A 489 18.70 -8.41 -23.26
C ASP A 489 19.50 -8.46 -24.59
N SER A 490 20.41 -7.50 -24.79
CA SER A 490 21.22 -7.44 -26.01
C SER A 490 22.17 -8.63 -26.18
N MET A 491 22.68 -9.20 -25.08
CA MET A 491 23.62 -10.32 -25.09
C MET A 491 22.88 -11.64 -25.34
N GLU A 492 21.72 -11.82 -24.72
CA GLU A 492 20.84 -12.98 -24.85
C GLU A 492 20.31 -13.11 -26.28
N ARG A 493 19.86 -12.00 -26.88
CA ARG A 493 19.47 -11.98 -28.30
C ARG A 493 20.62 -12.40 -29.21
N ARG A 494 21.83 -11.90 -28.95
CA ARG A 494 23.03 -12.31 -29.71
C ARG A 494 23.31 -13.80 -29.55
N ARG A 495 23.25 -14.35 -28.34
CA ARG A 495 23.45 -15.77 -28.09
C ARG A 495 22.39 -16.64 -28.77
N LEU A 496 21.13 -16.21 -28.77
CA LEU A 496 20.06 -16.91 -29.47
C LEU A 496 20.30 -16.93 -30.98
N ILE A 497 20.68 -15.79 -31.56
CA ILE A 497 21.06 -15.69 -32.98
C ILE A 497 22.25 -16.61 -33.29
N GLU A 498 23.29 -16.60 -32.46
CA GLU A 498 24.45 -17.49 -32.60
C GLU A 498 24.08 -18.97 -32.45
N ALA A 499 23.11 -19.30 -31.60
CA ALA A 499 22.61 -20.67 -31.45
C ALA A 499 21.86 -21.12 -32.71
N VAL A 500 20.95 -20.29 -33.23
CA VAL A 500 20.15 -20.57 -34.44
C VAL A 500 21.03 -20.66 -35.69
N LEU A 501 21.93 -19.70 -35.90
CA LEU A 501 22.80 -19.65 -37.08
C LEU A 501 24.05 -20.54 -36.95
N GLY A 502 24.29 -21.12 -35.78
CA GLY A 502 25.53 -21.79 -35.41
C GLY A 502 26.69 -20.81 -35.21
N ARG A 503 27.76 -21.24 -34.49
CA ARG A 503 29.02 -20.47 -34.31
C ARG A 503 29.80 -20.20 -35.61
N ALA A 504 29.22 -20.49 -36.77
CA ALA A 504 29.83 -20.36 -38.08
C ALA A 504 28.89 -19.67 -39.08
N ALA A 505 28.37 -18.50 -38.72
CA ALA A 505 27.96 -17.52 -39.71
C ALA A 505 28.44 -16.12 -39.30
N ARG A 506 29.75 -15.88 -39.48
CA ARG A 506 30.07 -14.55 -40.05
C ARG A 506 29.23 -14.46 -41.32
N LEU A 507 28.39 -13.44 -41.45
CA LEU A 507 27.78 -13.08 -42.74
C LEU A 507 28.86 -13.31 -43.81
N PRO A 508 28.63 -14.12 -44.85
CA PRO A 508 29.64 -14.39 -45.86
C PRO A 508 30.25 -13.07 -46.30
N ALA A 509 31.56 -12.90 -46.12
CA ALA A 509 32.24 -11.75 -46.70
C ALA A 509 32.03 -11.83 -48.22
N GLY A 510 31.26 -10.89 -48.77
CA GLY A 510 30.85 -10.92 -50.19
C GLY A 510 29.38 -11.25 -50.45
N LEU A 511 28.48 -11.14 -49.46
CA LEU A 511 27.03 -11.07 -49.76
C LEU A 511 26.77 -9.91 -50.73
N THR A 512 26.43 -10.25 -51.97
CA THR A 512 25.92 -9.31 -52.96
C THR A 512 24.41 -9.21 -52.75
N PRO A 513 23.84 -7.99 -52.66
CA PRO A 513 22.40 -7.83 -52.61
C PRO A 513 21.80 -8.56 -53.82
N THR A 514 20.74 -9.34 -53.61
CA THR A 514 19.97 -9.83 -54.76
C THR A 514 19.52 -8.61 -55.58
N PRO A 515 19.51 -8.68 -56.92
CA PRO A 515 19.21 -7.51 -57.77
C PRO A 515 17.87 -6.83 -57.44
N ASP A 516 16.94 -7.60 -56.89
CA ASP A 516 15.60 -7.24 -56.44
C ASP A 516 15.50 -6.97 -54.92
N GLY A 517 16.59 -7.12 -54.16
CA GLY A 517 16.59 -7.03 -52.70
C GLY A 517 16.11 -5.67 -52.18
N GLY A 518 16.37 -4.59 -52.91
CA GLY A 518 15.88 -3.25 -52.56
C GLY A 518 14.37 -3.05 -52.79
N GLU A 519 13.76 -3.84 -53.68
CA GLU A 519 12.32 -3.81 -53.94
C GLU A 519 11.59 -4.78 -53.01
N ALA A 520 12.17 -5.96 -52.77
CA ALA A 520 11.71 -6.91 -51.76
C ALA A 520 11.74 -6.30 -50.36
N TRP A 521 12.82 -5.60 -50.00
CA TRP A 521 12.93 -4.88 -48.72
C TRP A 521 11.91 -3.75 -48.59
N ARG A 522 11.67 -2.98 -49.67
CA ARG A 522 10.64 -1.93 -49.66
C ARG A 522 9.23 -2.51 -49.45
N ARG A 523 8.88 -3.59 -50.14
CA ARG A 523 7.61 -4.29 -49.93
C ARG A 523 7.47 -4.82 -48.50
N HIS A 524 8.54 -5.37 -47.93
CA HIS A 524 8.56 -5.81 -46.53
C HIS A 524 8.40 -4.63 -45.55
N LEU A 525 9.11 -3.52 -45.79
CA LEU A 525 9.08 -2.33 -44.95
C LEU A 525 7.69 -1.66 -44.97
N GLU A 526 7.03 -1.61 -46.14
CA GLU A 526 5.65 -1.11 -46.28
C GLU A 526 4.65 -1.97 -45.50
N ARG A 527 4.86 -3.28 -45.43
CA ARG A 527 4.03 -4.22 -44.64
C ARG A 527 4.29 -4.11 -43.13
N LEU A 528 5.53 -3.86 -42.73
CA LEU A 528 5.93 -3.68 -41.32
C LEU A 528 5.62 -2.28 -40.78
N GLY A 529 5.54 -1.27 -41.65
CA GLY A 529 5.30 0.13 -41.28
C GLY A 529 4.07 0.35 -40.37
N PRO A 530 2.89 -0.21 -40.69
CA PRO A 530 1.71 -0.13 -39.83
C PRO A 530 1.91 -0.75 -38.44
N LEU A 531 2.65 -1.87 -38.34
CA LEU A 531 2.94 -2.56 -37.09
C LEU A 531 3.93 -1.78 -36.20
N LEU A 532 4.87 -1.07 -36.81
CA LEU A 532 5.85 -0.23 -36.11
C LEU A 532 5.24 1.08 -35.58
N MET A 533 4.19 1.59 -36.23
CA MET A 533 3.54 2.87 -35.89
C MET A 533 2.36 2.73 -34.91
N SER A 534 1.90 1.49 -34.66
CA SER A 534 0.75 1.18 -33.78
C SER A 534 1.05 1.30 -32.26
N GLU A 535 2.32 1.42 -31.84
CA GLU A 535 2.72 1.52 -30.42
C GLU A 535 3.02 2.96 -29.93
N ALA A 536 2.58 4.00 -30.63
CA ALA A 536 2.74 5.38 -30.15
C ALA A 536 1.76 5.79 -29.00
N GLY A 537 1.01 4.84 -28.44
CA GLY A 537 0.07 5.11 -27.35
C GLY A 537 -0.05 3.92 -26.40
N ASN A 538 0.88 3.82 -25.45
CA ASN A 538 0.68 3.46 -24.03
C ASN A 538 2.04 3.19 -23.40
N GLY A 539 2.59 4.24 -22.77
CA GLY A 539 3.65 4.11 -21.78
C GLY A 539 3.09 3.80 -20.40
#